data_AF-A0A957VGZ9-F1
#
_entry.id   AF-A0A957VGZ9-F1
#
_cell.length_a   1.000
_cell.length_b   1.000
_cell.length_c   1.000
_cell.angle_alpha   90.00
_cell.angle_beta   90.00
_cell.angle_gamma   90.00
#
_symmetry.space_group_name_H-M   'P 1'
#
loop_
_entity.id
_entity.type
_entity.pdbx_description
1 polymer ?
#
loop_
_entity_poly.entity_id
_entity_poly.type
_entity_poly.pdbx_seq_one_letter_code
_entity_poly.pdbx_strand_id
1 'polypeptide(L)'
;MDEALALAQELRQRIIDGEDFATLAAEYSDDLSNAQNGGDLGWFGRGMMVPEFEEAAFNLPIGEVSEPVETQFGVHLLEVLERDDARPKDQATIDQERSQAYADWLQEQTTATDITRNDLESRLPRDLTVSPVLLGGLPSGSTPADAPPVQQ
;
A
#
# COMPACT_ATOMS: atom_id res chain seq x y z
N MET A 1 27.10 -8.07 -7.37
CA MET A 1 27.23 -7.76 -5.93
C MET A 1 28.63 -7.22 -5.67
N ASP A 2 29.67 -8.03 -5.90
CA ASP A 2 31.08 -7.67 -5.61
C ASP A 2 31.54 -6.35 -6.25
N GLU A 3 31.16 -6.09 -7.50
CA GLU A 3 31.50 -4.84 -8.20
C GLU A 3 30.81 -3.61 -7.59
N ALA A 4 29.52 -3.74 -7.22
CA ALA A 4 28.77 -2.68 -6.57
C ALA A 4 29.32 -2.39 -5.16
N LEU A 5 29.76 -3.43 -4.44
CA LEU A 5 30.42 -3.28 -3.14
C LEU A 5 31.76 -2.56 -3.26
N ALA A 6 32.59 -2.93 -4.24
CA ALA A 6 33.87 -2.28 -4.50
C ALA A 6 33.68 -0.80 -4.88
N LEU A 7 32.70 -0.51 -5.74
CA LEU A 7 32.35 0.85 -6.11
C LEU A 7 31.86 1.65 -4.89
N ALA A 8 30.98 1.09 -4.07
CA ALA A 8 30.51 1.75 -2.85
C ALA A 8 31.66 2.05 -1.88
N GLN A 9 32.63 1.14 -1.74
CA GLN A 9 33.82 1.39 -0.91
C GLN A 9 34.68 2.53 -1.45
N GLU A 10 34.88 2.59 -2.77
CA GLU A 10 35.60 3.68 -3.42
C GLU A 10 34.90 5.03 -3.21
N LEU A 11 33.59 5.10 -3.48
CA LEU A 11 32.80 6.32 -3.32
C LEU A 11 32.78 6.78 -1.86
N ARG A 12 32.67 5.85 -0.91
CA ARG A 12 32.79 6.16 0.51
C ARG A 12 34.13 6.81 0.84
N GLN A 13 35.24 6.28 0.34
CA GLN A 13 36.56 6.86 0.60
C GLN A 13 36.65 8.28 0.04
N ARG A 14 36.11 8.52 -1.16
CA ARG A 14 36.03 9.86 -1.75
C ARG A 14 35.23 10.84 -0.89
N ILE A 15 34.11 10.40 -0.32
CA ILE A 15 33.30 11.20 0.61
C ILE A 15 34.10 11.55 1.87
N ILE A 16 34.79 10.57 2.45
CA ILE A 16 35.66 10.77 3.62
C ILE A 16 36.81 11.73 3.31
N ASP A 17 37.35 11.70 2.09
CA ASP A 17 38.40 12.59 1.61
C ASP A 17 37.88 14.02 1.31
N GLY A 18 36.57 14.26 1.44
CA GLY A 18 35.93 15.56 1.36
C GLY A 18 35.18 15.84 0.05
N GLU A 19 34.96 14.83 -0.78
CA GLU A 19 34.07 14.96 -1.93
C GLU A 19 32.61 15.03 -1.50
N ASP A 20 31.80 15.80 -2.23
CA ASP A 20 30.41 16.06 -1.88
C ASP A 20 29.52 14.83 -2.16
N PHE A 21 28.77 14.40 -1.14
CA PHE A 21 27.87 13.25 -1.23
C PHE A 21 26.82 13.43 -2.33
N ALA A 22 26.20 14.61 -2.39
CA ALA A 22 25.13 14.89 -3.35
C ALA A 22 25.61 14.80 -4.80
N THR A 23 26.84 15.24 -5.07
CA THR A 23 27.48 15.13 -6.38
C THR A 23 27.69 13.66 -6.77
N LEU A 24 28.21 12.84 -5.85
CA LEU A 24 28.41 11.41 -6.10
C LEU A 24 27.08 10.67 -6.24
N ALA A 25 26.07 11.04 -5.46
CA ALA A 25 24.73 10.49 -5.59
C ALA A 25 24.11 10.81 -6.97
N ALA A 26 24.30 12.02 -7.48
CA ALA A 26 23.81 12.40 -8.80
C ALA A 26 24.49 11.64 -9.96
N GLU A 27 25.77 11.27 -9.80
CA GLU A 27 26.56 10.60 -10.83
C GLU A 27 26.42 9.07 -10.79
N TYR A 28 26.38 8.48 -9.60
CA TYR A 28 26.52 7.03 -9.41
C TYR A 28 25.28 6.33 -8.83
N SER A 29 24.28 7.07 -8.33
CA SER A 29 23.08 6.42 -7.75
C SER A 29 22.16 5.88 -8.83
N ASP A 30 21.80 4.61 -8.71
CA ASP A 30 20.76 3.97 -9.52
C ASP A 30 19.33 4.40 -9.08
N ASP A 31 19.17 5.08 -7.94
CA ASP A 31 17.89 5.65 -7.52
C ASP A 31 17.60 6.96 -8.26
N LEU A 32 17.02 6.83 -9.45
CA LEU A 32 16.66 7.96 -10.31
C LEU A 32 15.68 8.96 -9.68
N SER A 33 14.94 8.56 -8.63
CA SER A 33 13.95 9.44 -7.99
C SER A 33 14.63 10.52 -7.17
N ASN A 34 15.76 10.19 -6.55
CA ASN A 34 16.45 11.05 -5.58
C ASN A 34 17.87 11.43 -6.02
N ALA A 35 18.48 10.71 -6.96
CA ALA A 35 19.86 10.96 -7.43
C ALA A 35 20.11 12.43 -7.79
N GLN A 36 19.21 13.04 -8.58
CA GLN A 36 19.36 14.46 -8.99
C GLN A 36 19.17 15.46 -7.85
N ASN A 37 18.56 15.03 -6.74
CA ASN A 37 18.42 15.82 -5.52
C ASN A 37 19.45 15.38 -4.46
N GLY A 38 20.61 14.88 -4.89
CA GLY A 38 21.70 14.48 -4.00
C GLY A 38 21.43 13.21 -3.19
N GLY A 39 20.45 12.40 -3.58
CA GLY A 39 20.03 11.22 -2.83
C GLY A 39 19.20 11.54 -1.58
N ASP A 40 18.68 12.76 -1.44
CA ASP A 40 17.90 13.16 -0.27
C ASP A 40 16.56 12.41 -0.19
N LEU A 41 16.38 11.65 0.89
CA LEU A 41 15.18 10.88 1.21
C LEU A 41 14.21 11.65 2.13
N GLY A 42 14.62 12.82 2.61
CA GLY A 42 13.91 13.57 3.63
C GLY A 42 13.87 12.86 4.99
N TRP A 43 12.88 13.24 5.80
CA TRP A 43 12.70 12.67 7.14
C TRP A 43 11.94 11.36 7.08
N PHE A 44 12.52 10.31 7.65
CA PHE A 44 11.83 9.06 7.83
C PHE A 44 11.95 8.53 9.27
N GLY A 45 10.87 7.92 9.75
CA GLY A 45 10.84 7.16 11.00
C GLY A 45 11.05 5.67 10.79
N ARG A 46 11.05 4.94 11.91
CA ARG A 46 11.16 3.47 11.93
C ARG A 46 9.97 2.80 11.24
N GLY A 47 10.23 1.67 10.60
CA GLY A 47 9.25 0.86 9.86
C GLY A 47 8.97 1.35 8.43
N MET A 48 9.61 2.43 7.98
CA MET A 48 9.39 2.98 6.64
C MET A 48 10.42 2.53 5.61
N MET A 49 11.56 2.00 6.05
CA MET A 49 12.64 1.49 5.19
C MET A 49 12.88 0.00 5.46
N VAL A 50 13.64 -0.67 4.60
CA VAL A 50 14.04 -2.06 4.83
C VAL A 50 14.92 -2.19 6.08
N PRO A 51 14.85 -3.33 6.80
CA PRO A 51 15.49 -3.47 8.11
C PRO A 51 16.98 -3.15 8.12
N GLU A 52 17.71 -3.60 7.09
CA GLU A 52 19.17 -3.42 6.99
C GLU A 52 19.54 -1.94 6.77
N PHE A 53 18.75 -1.23 5.96
CA PHE A 53 18.91 0.20 5.73
C PHE A 53 18.57 1.00 6.99
N GLU A 54 17.45 0.66 7.65
CA GLU A 54 17.04 1.31 8.88
C GLU A 54 18.11 1.14 9.97
N GLU A 55 18.58 -0.08 10.19
CA GLU A 55 19.58 -0.35 11.22
C GLU A 55 20.84 0.49 11.01
N ALA A 56 21.33 0.57 9.77
CA ALA A 56 22.47 1.40 9.44
C ALA A 56 22.19 2.90 9.69
N ALA A 57 21.08 3.43 9.18
CA ALA A 57 20.73 4.85 9.32
C ALA A 57 20.55 5.28 10.79
N PHE A 58 19.94 4.44 11.63
CA PHE A 58 19.68 4.79 13.03
C PHE A 58 20.89 4.56 13.95
N ASN A 59 21.87 3.75 13.53
CA ASN A 59 23.11 3.54 14.28
C ASN A 59 24.24 4.49 13.86
N LEU A 60 24.18 5.06 12.65
CA LEU A 60 25.19 5.99 12.14
C LEU A 60 25.18 7.32 12.91
N PRO A 61 26.34 7.89 13.26
CA PRO A 61 26.42 9.24 13.79
C PRO A 61 25.96 10.30 12.78
N ILE A 62 25.48 11.44 13.27
CA ILE A 62 25.08 12.57 12.42
C ILE A 62 26.33 13.14 11.73
N GLY A 63 26.25 13.34 10.42
CA GLY A 63 27.32 13.85 9.56
C GLY A 63 28.37 12.82 9.16
N GLU A 64 28.17 11.54 9.49
CA GLU A 64 29.04 10.46 9.03
C GLU A 64 28.41 9.70 7.86
N VAL A 65 29.28 9.07 7.05
CA VAL A 65 28.90 8.16 5.97
C VAL A 65 29.03 6.70 6.44
N SER A 66 28.03 5.88 6.14
CA SER A 66 27.99 4.48 6.53
C SER A 66 29.04 3.64 5.80
N GLU A 67 29.32 2.45 6.34
CA GLU A 67 29.85 1.37 5.51
C GLU A 67 28.80 0.96 4.45
N PRO A 68 29.19 0.31 3.33
CA PRO A 68 28.24 -0.18 2.34
C PRO A 68 27.22 -1.14 2.96
N VAL A 69 25.94 -0.83 2.77
CA VAL A 69 24.82 -1.60 3.30
C VAL A 69 24.21 -2.41 2.17
N GLU A 70 24.23 -3.74 2.32
CA GLU A 70 23.58 -4.64 1.37
C GLU A 70 22.10 -4.79 1.72
N THR A 71 21.24 -4.60 0.73
CA THR A 71 19.80 -4.86 0.84
C THR A 71 19.33 -5.69 -0.35
N GLN A 72 18.07 -6.10 -0.35
CA GLN A 72 17.45 -6.74 -1.51
C GLN A 72 17.43 -5.87 -2.79
N PHE A 73 17.66 -4.56 -2.66
CA PHE A 73 17.67 -3.61 -3.79
C PHE A 73 19.08 -3.31 -4.31
N GLY A 74 20.14 -3.75 -3.62
CA GLY A 74 21.52 -3.50 -4.02
C GLY A 74 22.41 -3.10 -2.85
N VAL A 75 23.40 -2.25 -3.13
CA VAL A 75 24.35 -1.74 -2.14
C VAL A 75 24.11 -0.25 -1.96
N HIS A 76 24.01 0.20 -0.71
CA HIS A 76 23.68 1.58 -0.37
C HIS A 76 24.78 2.20 0.50
N LEU A 77 25.05 3.48 0.25
CA LEU A 77 25.78 4.35 1.18
C LEU A 77 24.79 5.33 1.78
N LEU A 78 24.88 5.57 3.08
CA LEU A 78 23.99 6.46 3.80
C LEU A 78 24.81 7.57 4.47
N GLU A 79 24.26 8.78 4.45
CA GLU A 79 24.72 9.89 5.28
C GLU A 79 23.54 10.39 6.12
N VAL A 80 23.74 10.52 7.44
CA VAL A 80 22.70 11.02 8.33
C VAL A 80 22.89 12.50 8.54
N LEU A 81 22.05 13.32 7.92
CA LEU A 81 22.13 14.77 8.05
C LEU A 81 21.61 15.29 9.40
N GLU A 82 20.49 14.74 9.87
CA GLU A 82 19.84 15.16 11.12
C GLU A 82 19.10 13.99 11.79
N ARG A 83 18.88 14.08 13.11
CA ARG A 83 18.06 13.14 13.87
C ARG A 83 17.28 13.88 14.96
N ASP A 84 15.98 13.60 15.05
CA ASP A 84 15.09 14.15 16.08
C ASP A 84 14.08 13.10 16.52
N ASP A 85 14.28 12.56 17.73
CA ASP A 85 13.40 11.55 18.32
C ASP A 85 12.03 12.11 18.74
N ALA A 86 11.90 13.43 18.85
CA ALA A 86 10.66 14.11 19.23
C ALA A 86 9.88 14.66 18.01
N ARG A 87 10.37 14.41 16.79
CA ARG A 87 9.73 14.89 15.58
C ARG A 87 8.34 14.25 15.42
N PRO A 88 7.25 15.04 15.36
CA PRO A 88 5.93 14.48 15.09
C PRO A 88 5.90 13.93 13.66
N LYS A 89 5.32 12.73 13.50
CA LYS A 89 5.01 12.19 12.17
C LYS A 89 3.99 13.09 11.48
N ASP A 90 4.10 13.25 10.17
CA ASP A 90 3.09 13.97 9.41
C ASP A 90 1.76 13.17 9.37
N GLN A 91 0.67 13.89 9.10
CA GLN A 91 -0.66 13.29 9.11
C GLN A 91 -0.82 12.18 8.06
N ALA A 92 -0.14 12.28 6.91
CA ALA A 92 -0.25 11.28 5.85
C ALA A 92 0.41 9.96 6.28
N THR A 93 1.59 10.01 6.89
CA THR A 93 2.23 8.82 7.48
C THR A 93 1.35 8.20 8.58
N ILE A 94 0.77 9.02 9.46
CA ILE A 94 -0.13 8.51 10.51
C ILE A 94 -1.34 7.79 9.89
N ASP A 95 -1.95 8.35 8.85
CA ASP A 95 -3.13 7.78 8.20
C ASP A 95 -2.78 6.51 7.40
N GLN A 96 -1.59 6.45 6.79
CA GLN A 96 -1.06 5.26 6.13
C GLN A 96 -0.86 4.12 7.14
N GLU A 97 -0.13 4.37 8.23
CA GLU A 97 0.12 3.37 9.29
C GLU A 97 -1.19 2.86 9.89
N ARG A 98 -2.17 3.76 10.13
CA ARG A 98 -3.49 3.38 10.62
C ARG A 98 -4.23 2.47 9.64
N SER A 99 -4.19 2.80 8.35
CA SER A 99 -4.87 2.02 7.30
C SER A 99 -4.27 0.62 7.17
N GLN A 100 -2.93 0.53 7.25
CA GLN A 100 -2.23 -0.74 7.22
C GLN A 100 -2.54 -1.60 8.45
N ALA A 101 -2.44 -1.03 9.66
CA ALA A 101 -2.80 -1.72 10.89
C ALA A 101 -4.25 -2.22 10.89
N TYR A 102 -5.18 -1.45 10.31
CA TYR A 102 -6.57 -1.87 10.13
C TYR A 102 -6.72 -3.04 9.15
N ALA A 103 -5.98 -3.01 8.03
CA ALA A 103 -5.99 -4.10 7.05
C ALA A 103 -5.42 -5.39 7.65
N ASP A 104 -4.31 -5.30 8.37
CA ASP A 104 -3.68 -6.44 9.05
C ASP A 104 -4.62 -7.03 10.10
N TRP A 105 -5.21 -6.18 10.94
CA TRP A 105 -6.22 -6.59 11.92
C TRP A 105 -7.41 -7.30 11.24
N LEU A 106 -7.93 -6.77 10.13
CA LEU A 106 -9.04 -7.39 9.41
C LEU A 106 -8.63 -8.75 8.81
N GLN A 107 -7.41 -8.87 8.29
CA GLN A 107 -6.87 -10.13 7.79
C GLN A 107 -6.78 -11.18 8.91
N GLU A 108 -6.32 -10.80 10.10
CA GLU A 108 -6.29 -11.70 11.26
C GLU A 108 -7.69 -12.17 11.65
N GLN A 109 -8.67 -11.27 11.73
CA GLN A 109 -10.05 -11.63 12.08
C GLN A 109 -10.69 -12.57 11.04
N THR A 110 -10.43 -12.31 9.76
CA THR A 110 -11.00 -13.12 8.67
C THR A 110 -10.31 -14.46 8.50
N THR A 111 -9.00 -14.55 8.77
CA THR A 111 -8.24 -15.82 8.73
C THR A 111 -8.53 -16.69 9.95
N ALA A 112 -8.80 -16.09 11.11
CA ALA A 112 -9.11 -16.80 12.35
C ALA A 112 -10.54 -17.37 12.41
N THR A 113 -11.39 -17.02 11.43
CA THR A 113 -12.80 -17.42 11.41
C THR A 113 -13.08 -18.32 10.22
N ASP A 114 -13.73 -19.48 10.44
CA ASP A 114 -14.30 -20.29 9.35
C ASP A 114 -15.48 -19.52 8.75
N ILE A 115 -15.20 -18.67 7.74
CA ILE A 115 -16.22 -17.87 7.06
C ILE A 115 -16.98 -18.78 6.10
N THR A 116 -18.07 -19.38 6.58
CA THR A 116 -19.04 -20.01 5.69
C THR A 116 -19.80 -18.89 4.96
N ARG A 117 -19.46 -18.62 3.69
CA ARG A 117 -20.33 -17.80 2.83
C ARG A 117 -21.67 -18.52 2.72
N ASN A 118 -22.72 -17.93 3.30
CA ASN A 118 -24.09 -18.38 3.11
C ASN A 118 -24.48 -18.14 1.65
N ASP A 119 -24.25 -19.14 0.81
CA ASP A 119 -24.60 -19.11 -0.60
C ASP A 119 -26.12 -19.19 -0.75
N LEU A 120 -26.74 -18.01 -0.86
CA LEU A 120 -28.18 -17.88 -1.09
C LEU A 120 -28.61 -18.50 -2.43
N GLU A 121 -27.71 -18.62 -3.42
CA GLU A 121 -28.04 -19.21 -4.72
C GLU A 121 -28.31 -20.71 -4.64
N SER A 122 -27.67 -21.40 -3.68
CA SER A 122 -27.98 -22.80 -3.37
C SER A 122 -29.37 -23.00 -2.75
N ARG A 123 -29.97 -21.93 -2.20
CA ARG A 123 -31.27 -21.93 -1.52
C ARG A 123 -32.40 -21.39 -2.39
N LEU A 124 -32.09 -20.77 -3.52
CA LEU A 124 -33.08 -20.35 -4.49
C LEU A 124 -33.47 -21.57 -5.35
N PRO A 125 -34.77 -21.90 -5.46
CA PRO A 125 -35.20 -22.93 -6.40
C PRO A 125 -34.76 -22.52 -7.81
N ARG A 126 -33.97 -23.37 -8.47
CA ARG A 126 -33.46 -23.14 -9.84
C ARG A 126 -34.55 -23.19 -10.91
N ASP A 127 -35.75 -23.55 -10.48
CA ASP A 127 -36.95 -23.67 -11.27
C ASP A 127 -37.97 -22.70 -10.64
N LEU A 128 -38.25 -21.60 -11.34
CA LEU A 128 -39.41 -20.77 -11.07
C LEU A 128 -40.60 -21.26 -11.91
N THR A 129 -40.98 -22.53 -11.80
CA THR A 129 -42.29 -22.95 -12.31
C THR A 129 -43.35 -22.46 -11.34
N VAL A 130 -43.98 -21.36 -11.73
CA VAL A 130 -45.24 -20.94 -11.12
C VAL A 130 -46.23 -22.07 -11.43
N SER A 131 -46.55 -22.91 -10.44
CA SER A 131 -47.58 -23.93 -10.60
C SER A 131 -48.92 -23.25 -10.92
N PRO A 132 -49.61 -23.57 -12.03
CA PRO A 132 -50.94 -23.03 -12.28
C PRO A 132 -51.94 -23.78 -11.38
N VAL A 133 -52.01 -23.37 -10.12
CA VAL A 133 -53.07 -23.82 -9.22
C VAL A 133 -54.30 -22.95 -9.49
N LEU A 134 -55.21 -23.51 -10.30
CA LEU A 134 -56.66 -23.27 -10.32
C LEU A 134 -57.11 -21.84 -10.66
N LEU A 135 -57.05 -21.49 -11.95
CA LEU A 135 -58.07 -20.62 -12.56
C LEU A 135 -59.37 -21.45 -12.73
N GLY A 136 -59.99 -21.80 -11.61
CA GLY A 136 -61.26 -22.51 -11.53
C GLY A 136 -62.36 -21.58 -11.05
N GLY A 137 -63.11 -21.01 -12.01
CA GLY A 137 -64.49 -20.56 -11.81
C GLY A 137 -64.71 -19.28 -11.02
N LEU A 138 -64.53 -18.13 -11.67
CA LEU A 138 -65.37 -16.96 -11.37
C LEU A 138 -66.63 -17.05 -12.24
N PRO A 139 -67.85 -16.95 -11.68
CA PRO A 139 -69.08 -17.13 -12.42
C PRO A 139 -69.30 -16.01 -13.44
N SER A 140 -69.71 -16.39 -14.66
CA SER A 140 -70.27 -15.48 -15.66
C SER A 140 -71.59 -14.91 -15.15
N GLY A 141 -71.63 -13.59 -14.92
CA GLY A 141 -72.83 -12.86 -14.54
C GLY A 141 -72.77 -11.41 -15.00
N SER A 142 -73.51 -11.14 -16.09
CA SER A 142 -74.04 -9.84 -16.56
C SER A 142 -73.12 -8.64 -16.74
N THR A 143 -72.85 -8.31 -18.01
CA THR A 143 -72.79 -6.90 -18.47
C THR A 143 -74.19 -6.29 -18.33
N PRO A 144 -74.32 -5.00 -17.97
CA PRO A 144 -74.50 -4.05 -19.06
C PRO A 144 -73.74 -2.73 -18.88
N ALA A 145 -73.45 -2.12 -20.03
CA ALA A 145 -73.49 -0.69 -20.35
C ALA A 145 -72.92 0.30 -19.31
N ASP A 146 -71.83 0.98 -19.66
CA ASP A 146 -71.95 2.29 -20.34
C ASP A 146 -70.53 2.83 -20.64
N ALA A 147 -70.21 2.97 -21.91
CA ALA A 147 -69.27 3.99 -22.38
C ALA A 147 -70.15 5.01 -23.11
N PRO A 148 -69.87 6.33 -23.16
CA PRO A 148 -68.53 6.92 -23.37
C PRO A 148 -68.43 8.37 -22.76
N PRO A 149 -67.69 9.36 -23.30
CA PRO A 149 -66.37 9.36 -23.94
C PRO A 149 -65.36 10.36 -23.30
N VAL A 150 -64.07 10.10 -23.58
CA VAL A 150 -63.03 10.97 -24.19
C VAL A 150 -63.16 12.51 -24.11
N GLN A 151 -61.99 13.17 -23.99
CA GLN A 151 -61.51 14.41 -24.65
C GLN A 151 -61.23 15.57 -23.67
N GLN A 152 -60.10 16.29 -23.73
CA GLN A 152 -58.91 16.30 -24.61
C GLN A 152 -57.67 16.66 -23.80
#